data_AF-A0A5E4LRN4-F1
#
_entry.id   AF-A0A5E4LRN4-F1
#
_cell.length_a   1.000
_cell.length_b   1.000
_cell.length_c   1.000
_cell.angle_alpha   90.00
_cell.angle_beta   90.00
_cell.angle_gamma   90.00
#
_symmetry.space_group_name_H-M   'P 1'
#
loop_
_entity.id
_entity.type
_entity.pdbx_description
1 polymer ?
#
loop_
_entity_poly.entity_id
_entity_poly.type
_entity_poly.pdbx_seq_one_letter_code
_entity_poly.pdbx_strand_id
1 'polypeptide(L)'
;MDVLYKMIITKIGYAHCSRGSVMCPKCKEAEARTPDFALVKLFSYAETSFPSIEYNNKWYAYEIVERFTDEKEMLEYSNSKSIEIY
;
A
#
# COMPACT_ATOMS: atom_id res chain seq x y z
N MET A 1 -5.12 1.38 24.81
CA MET A 1 -4.27 1.90 23.72
C MET A 1 -5.07 1.73 22.45
N ASP A 2 -5.59 2.83 21.91
CA ASP A 2 -6.43 2.80 20.72
C ASP A 2 -5.57 2.65 19.48
N VAL A 3 -5.51 1.43 18.94
CA VAL A 3 -4.93 1.19 17.63
C VAL A 3 -5.90 1.79 16.62
N LEU A 4 -5.52 2.91 16.01
CA LEU A 4 -6.33 3.54 14.98
C LEU A 4 -6.26 2.66 13.73
N TYR A 5 -7.32 1.88 13.49
CA TYR A 5 -7.45 1.06 12.29
C TYR A 5 -8.24 1.83 11.24
N LYS A 6 -7.54 2.56 10.36
CA LYS A 6 -8.16 3.18 9.19
C LYS A 6 -7.77 2.43 7.92
N MET A 7 -8.74 2.16 7.04
CA MET A 7 -8.47 1.61 5.73
C MET A 7 -8.51 2.73 4.68
N ILE A 8 -7.50 2.76 3.81
CA ILE A 8 -7.43 3.68 2.67
C ILE A 8 -6.94 2.91 1.44
N ILE A 9 -7.32 3.35 0.25
CA ILE A 9 -6.70 2.89 -0.98
C ILE A 9 -5.65 3.90 -1.39
N THR A 10 -4.42 3.45 -1.65
CA THR A 10 -3.31 4.33 -2.03
C THR A 10 -2.44 3.67 -3.09
N LYS A 11 -1.67 4.47 -3.82
CA LYS A 11 -0.65 3.93 -4.72
C LYS A 11 0.50 3.32 -3.90
N ILE A 12 0.88 2.08 -4.21
CA ILE A 12 1.97 1.37 -3.52
C ILE A 12 2.89 0.69 -4.51
N GLY A 13 4.14 1.15 -4.52
CA GLY A 13 5.20 0.55 -5.32
C GLY A 13 5.55 -0.88 -4.92
N TYR A 14 6.24 -1.56 -5.83
CA TYR A 14 6.78 -2.90 -5.61
C TYR A 14 7.89 -2.89 -4.55
N ALA A 15 7.83 -3.84 -3.61
CA ALA A 15 8.88 -4.04 -2.60
C ALA A 15 10.07 -4.79 -3.23
N HIS A 16 11.19 -4.10 -3.43
CA HIS A 16 12.40 -4.67 -4.02
C HIS A 16 13.21 -5.51 -2.99
N CYS A 17 13.79 -6.62 -3.44
CA CYS A 17 14.82 -7.28 -2.63
C CYS A 17 16.07 -6.38 -2.63
N SER A 18 16.53 -6.00 -1.44
CA SER A 18 17.47 -4.92 -1.11
C SER A 18 18.91 -5.00 -1.67
N ARG A 19 19.17 -5.73 -2.77
CA ARG A 19 20.51 -5.88 -3.34
C ARG A 19 20.84 -4.81 -4.37
N GLY A 20 21.19 -3.62 -3.87
CA GLY A 20 21.93 -2.58 -4.61
C GLY A 20 21.08 -1.54 -5.34
N SER A 21 21.74 -0.49 -5.86
CA SER A 21 21.14 0.64 -6.58
C SER A 21 20.56 0.28 -7.96
N VAL A 22 20.77 -0.96 -8.41
CA VAL A 22 20.30 -1.45 -9.71
C VAL A 22 19.27 -2.54 -9.48
N MET A 23 18.05 -2.31 -9.95
CA MET A 23 16.97 -3.28 -9.88
C MET A 23 17.28 -4.50 -10.77
N CYS A 24 17.28 -5.70 -10.20
CA CYS A 24 17.53 -6.93 -10.96
C CYS A 24 16.37 -7.21 -11.94
N PRO A 25 16.59 -7.97 -13.03
CA PRO A 25 15.54 -8.28 -14.01
C PRO A 25 14.27 -8.88 -13.39
N LYS A 26 14.42 -9.77 -12.40
CA LYS A 26 13.27 -10.36 -11.68
C LYS A 26 12.44 -9.32 -10.93
N CYS A 27 13.10 -8.33 -10.31
CA CYS A 27 12.41 -7.23 -9.65
C CYS A 27 11.74 -6.29 -10.65
N LYS A 28 12.33 -6.06 -11.83
CA LYS A 28 11.69 -5.28 -12.91
C LYS A 28 10.45 -5.96 -13.47
N GLU A 29 10.52 -7.27 -13.70
CA GLU A 29 9.36 -8.05 -14.14
C GLU A 29 8.26 -8.07 -13.08
N ALA A 30 8.63 -8.15 -11.80
CA ALA A 30 7.68 -8.12 -10.70
C ALA A 30 7.07 -6.72 -10.50
N GLU A 31 7.86 -5.65 -10.64
CA GLU A 31 7.38 -4.26 -10.63
C GLU A 31 6.30 -4.05 -11.70
N ALA A 32 6.55 -4.46 -12.94
CA ALA A 32 5.58 -4.35 -14.04
C ALA A 32 4.30 -5.17 -13.85
N ARG A 33 4.33 -6.18 -12.98
CA ARG A 33 3.17 -7.02 -12.64
C ARG A 33 2.48 -6.60 -11.35
N THR A 34 3.10 -5.73 -10.56
CA THR A 34 2.57 -5.33 -9.26
C THR A 34 1.54 -4.24 -9.49
N PRO A 35 0.29 -4.43 -9.03
CA PRO A 35 -0.74 -3.43 -9.22
C PRO A 35 -0.38 -2.10 -8.55
N ASP A 36 -0.72 -1.01 -9.24
CA ASP A 36 -0.39 0.36 -8.81
C ASP A 36 -1.12 0.76 -7.53
N PHE A 37 -2.35 0.29 -7.34
CA PHE A 37 -3.21 0.65 -6.22
C PHE A 37 -3.37 -0.51 -5.24
N ALA A 38 -3.41 -0.18 -3.95
CA ALA A 38 -3.62 -1.15 -2.89
C ALA A 38 -4.53 -0.59 -1.81
N LEU A 39 -5.47 -1.42 -1.36
CA LEU A 39 -6.17 -1.21 -0.10
C LEU A 39 -5.20 -1.54 1.02
N VAL A 40 -4.97 -0.56 1.89
CA VAL A 40 -4.11 -0.72 3.06
C VAL A 40 -4.84 -0.43 4.34
N LYS A 41 -4.46 -1.17 5.38
CA LYS A 41 -4.88 -0.97 6.76
C LYS A 41 -3.77 -0.24 7.50
N LEU A 42 -4.08 0.97 7.99
CA LEU A 42 -3.16 1.81 8.75
C LEU A 42 -3.16 1.43 10.23
N PHE A 43 -2.00 1.57 10.87
CA PHE A 43 -1.79 1.39 12.31
C PHE A 43 -0.91 2.51 12.87
N SER A 44 -1.27 3.04 14.03
CA SER A 44 -0.53 4.09 14.75
C SER A 44 0.76 3.59 15.43
N TYR A 45 0.89 2.27 15.63
CA TYR A 45 2.03 1.65 16.28
C TYR A 45 2.52 0.49 15.42
N ALA A 46 3.81 0.50 15.12
CA ALA A 46 4.52 -0.67 14.62
C ALA A 46 5.73 -0.89 15.51
N GLU A 47 5.79 -2.05 16.16
CA GLU A 47 7.06 -2.59 16.61
C GLU A 47 7.95 -2.66 15.37
N THR A 48 9.04 -1.92 15.41
CA THR A 48 10.00 -1.66 14.32
C THR A 48 10.08 -2.80 13.32
N SER A 49 9.59 -2.59 12.08
CA SER A 49 9.85 -3.35 10.83
C SER A 49 8.72 -3.25 9.78
N PHE A 50 7.60 -2.57 10.07
CA PHE A 50 6.51 -2.43 9.09
C PHE A 50 6.78 -1.33 8.05
N PRO A 51 6.32 -1.51 6.80
CA PRO A 51 6.33 -0.43 5.83
C PRO A 51 5.40 0.69 6.32
N SER A 52 5.80 1.94 6.03
CA SER A 52 5.09 3.13 6.50
C SER A 52 4.69 4.05 5.36
N ILE A 53 3.56 4.73 5.51
CA ILE A 53 3.05 5.74 4.59
C ILE A 53 2.64 7.00 5.35
N GLU A 54 2.87 8.16 4.77
CA GLU A 54 2.35 9.42 5.29
C GLU A 54 0.88 9.57 4.90
N TYR A 55 0.00 9.80 5.87
CA TYR A 55 -1.42 10.06 5.69
C TYR A 55 -1.86 11.20 6.62
N ASN A 56 -2.49 12.25 6.08
CA ASN A 56 -2.89 13.44 6.86
C ASN A 56 -1.75 14.02 7.74
N ASN A 57 -0.56 14.22 7.15
CA ASN A 57 0.65 14.76 7.81
C ASN A 57 1.14 13.92 9.01
N LYS A 58 0.82 12.63 9.05
CA LYS A 58 1.32 11.68 10.07
C LYS A 58 1.75 10.38 9.41
N TRP A 59 2.83 9.79 9.90
CA TRP A 59 3.30 8.49 9.44
C TRP A 59 2.55 7.38 10.14
N TYR A 60 2.03 6.44 9.36
CA TYR A 60 1.39 5.22 9.83
C TYR A 60 2.13 4.01 9.27
N ALA A 61 2.24 2.96 10.07
CA ALA A 61 2.54 1.66 9.52
C ALA A 61 1.32 1.13 8.76
N TYR A 62 1.55 0.30 7.74
CA TYR A 62 0.45 -0.28 6.98
C TYR A 62 0.65 -1.75 6.64
N GLU A 63 -0.46 -2.43 6.39
CA GLU A 63 -0.52 -3.76 5.79
C GLU A 63 -1.38 -3.71 4.53
N ILE A 64 -0.94 -4.43 3.50
CA ILE A 64 -1.68 -4.54 2.25
C ILE A 64 -2.77 -5.59 2.43
N VAL A 65 -4.02 -5.15 2.32
CA VAL A 65 -5.20 -6.02 2.40
C VAL A 65 -5.54 -6.57 1.02
N GLU A 66 -5.52 -5.69 0.00
CA GLU A 66 -5.93 -6.02 -1.36
C GLU A 66 -5.18 -5.14 -2.36
N ARG A 67 -5.00 -5.61 -3.59
CA ARG A 67 -4.36 -4.87 -4.67
C ARG A 67 -5.29 -4.82 -5.88
N PHE A 68 -5.32 -3.68 -6.57
CA PHE A 68 -6.21 -3.43 -7.70
C PHE A 68 -5.42 -3.23 -8.98
N THR A 69 -5.73 -4.04 -9.99
CA THR A 69 -4.96 -4.12 -11.25
C THR A 69 -5.10 -2.86 -12.08
N ASP A 70 -6.25 -2.20 -11.98
CA ASP A 70 -6.56 -0.98 -12.69
C ASP A 70 -7.36 0.00 -11.84
N GLU A 71 -7.47 1.23 -12.35
CA GLU A 71 -8.20 2.33 -11.70
C GLU A 71 -9.70 2.05 -11.58
N LYS A 72 -10.28 1.30 -12.52
CA LYS A 72 -11.72 1.02 -12.55
C LYS A 72 -12.11 0.08 -11.40
N GLU A 73 -11.38 -1.01 -11.23
CA GLU A 73 -11.56 -1.98 -10.13
C GLU A 73 -11.44 -1.29 -8.77
N MET A 74 -10.44 -0.44 -8.64
CA MET A 74 -10.19 0.37 -7.44
C MET A 74 -11.38 1.30 -7.12
N LEU A 75 -11.89 2.03 -8.12
CA LEU A 75 -13.01 2.95 -7.96
C LEU A 75 -14.32 2.21 -7.62
N GLU A 76 -14.60 1.08 -8.27
CA GLU A 76 -15.76 0.25 -7.96
C GLU A 76 -15.70 -0.25 -6.51
N TYR A 77 -14.53 -0.70 -6.06
CA TYR A 77 -14.33 -1.13 -4.68
C TYR A 77 -14.52 0.01 -3.68
N SER A 78 -13.84 1.15 -3.90
CA SER A 78 -13.94 2.36 -3.07
C SER A 78 -15.40 2.77 -2.88
N ASN A 79 -16.17 2.85 -3.97
CA ASN A 79 -17.58 3.22 -3.94
C ASN A 79 -18.44 2.18 -3.19
N SER A 80 -18.23 0.89 -3.45
CA SER A 80 -19.04 -0.18 -2.83
C SER A 80 -18.81 -0.32 -1.33
N LYS A 81 -17.61 0.01 -0.84
CA LYS A 81 -17.22 -0.10 0.58
C LYS A 81 -17.16 1.23 1.31
N SER A 82 -17.40 2.35 0.63
CA SER A 82 -17.22 3.70 1.16
C SER A 82 -15.82 3.92 1.76
N ILE A 83 -14.79 3.42 1.07
CA ILE A 83 -13.39 3.54 1.47
C ILE A 83 -12.73 4.70 0.73
N GLU A 84 -11.99 5.53 1.46
CA GLU A 84 -11.28 6.69 0.93
C GLU A 84 -10.08 6.29 0.06
N ILE A 85 -9.87 7.00 -1.04
CA ILE A 85 -8.68 6.92 -1.90
C ILE A 85 -7.75 8.09 -1.53
N TYR A 86 -6.47 7.79 -1.34
CA TYR A 86 -5.42 8.70 -0.91
C TYR A 86 -4.26 8.74 -1.91
#